data_AF-A0A7C2V704-F1
#
_entry.id   AF-A0A7C2V704-F1
#
_cell.length_a   1.000
_cell.length_b   1.000
_cell.length_c   1.000
_cell.angle_alpha   90.00
_cell.angle_beta   90.00
_cell.angle_gamma   90.00
#
_symmetry.space_group_name_H-M   'P 1'
#
loop_
_entity.id
_entity.type
_entity.pdbx_description
1 polymer ?
#
loop_
_entity_poly.entity_id
_entity_poly.type
_entity_poly.pdbx_seq_one_letter_code
_entity_poly.pdbx_strand_id
1 'polypeptide(L)'
;MTERAFSPSLIDLNDEALLERLLDEVLEGQPRSEQWRQWREALEERLNKLLELKAKGINEFPDLDERIEELRRYIAVLREEEILTEFVEQQVRMVLGKARLKQQLGDEWEGL
;
A
#
# COMPACT_ATOMS: atom_id res chain seq x y z
N MET A 1 -31.18 -11.18 -19.35
CA MET A 1 -29.98 -10.96 -18.53
C MET A 1 -28.89 -11.81 -19.14
N THR A 2 -27.97 -11.20 -19.88
CA THR A 2 -26.95 -11.91 -20.64
C THR A 2 -25.73 -12.09 -19.74
N GLU A 3 -25.49 -13.33 -19.31
CA GLU A 3 -24.23 -13.72 -18.68
C GLU A 3 -23.09 -13.42 -19.67
N ARG A 4 -22.23 -12.46 -19.33
CA ARG A 4 -20.97 -12.28 -20.04
C ARG A 4 -20.10 -13.49 -19.72
N ALA A 5 -20.02 -14.42 -20.67
CA ALA A 5 -19.02 -15.46 -20.67
C ALA A 5 -17.63 -14.81 -20.53
N PHE A 6 -16.96 -15.08 -19.42
CA PHE A 6 -15.52 -14.82 -19.27
C PHE A 6 -14.81 -15.78 -20.24
N SER A 7 -14.44 -15.29 -21.42
CA SER A 7 -13.52 -16.01 -22.30
C SER A 7 -12.12 -15.96 -21.68
N PRO A 8 -11.51 -17.10 -21.28
CA PRO A 8 -10.22 -17.12 -20.58
C PRO A 8 -9.01 -16.70 -21.45
N SER A 9 -9.22 -16.35 -22.71
CA SER A 9 -8.19 -16.29 -23.76
C SER A 9 -7.64 -14.90 -24.08
N LEU A 10 -7.89 -13.88 -23.25
CA LEU A 10 -7.40 -12.50 -23.50
C LEU A 10 -7.00 -11.78 -22.20
N ILE A 11 -6.34 -12.46 -21.27
CA ILE A 11 -5.69 -11.77 -20.17
C ILE A 11 -4.35 -11.24 -20.71
N ASP A 12 -4.32 -9.96 -21.09
CA ASP A 12 -3.06 -9.29 -21.36
C ASP A 12 -2.35 -9.07 -20.02
N LEU A 13 -1.31 -9.86 -19.77
CA LEU A 13 -0.55 -9.77 -18.54
C LEU A 13 0.21 -8.45 -18.44
N ASN A 14 0.45 -7.73 -19.55
CA ASN A 14 1.10 -6.43 -19.56
C ASN A 14 0.15 -5.26 -19.28
N ASP A 15 -1.15 -5.52 -19.16
CA ASP A 15 -2.15 -4.51 -18.85
C ASP A 15 -1.98 -3.97 -17.41
N GLU A 16 -1.70 -2.67 -17.29
CA GLU A 16 -1.63 -1.99 -16.00
C GLU A 16 -2.99 -2.01 -15.29
N ALA A 17 -4.10 -1.97 -16.03
CA ALA A 17 -5.44 -2.05 -15.46
C ALA A 17 -5.73 -3.45 -14.87
N LEU A 18 -5.03 -4.50 -15.30
CA LEU A 18 -5.10 -5.81 -14.65
C LEU A 18 -4.40 -5.78 -13.29
N LEU A 19 -3.22 -5.15 -13.20
CA LEU A 19 -2.52 -4.99 -11.92
C LEU A 19 -3.40 -4.23 -10.92
N GLU A 20 -3.94 -3.07 -11.31
CA GLU A 20 -4.77 -2.27 -10.41
C GLU A 20 -6.01 -3.02 -9.93
N ARG A 21 -6.71 -3.75 -10.82
CA ARG A 21 -7.86 -4.59 -10.42
C ARG A 21 -7.47 -5.68 -9.44
N LEU A 22 -6.32 -6.33 -9.64
CA LEU A 22 -5.84 -7.38 -8.73
C LEU A 22 -5.46 -6.80 -7.37
N LEU A 23 -4.82 -5.64 -7.35
CA LEU A 23 -4.52 -4.95 -6.11
C LEU A 23 -5.82 -4.52 -5.40
N ASP A 24 -6.84 -4.03 -6.12
CA ASP A 24 -8.15 -3.69 -5.55
C ASP A 24 -8.86 -4.91 -4.95
N GLU A 25 -8.84 -6.04 -5.65
CA GLU A 25 -9.43 -7.30 -5.18
C GLU A 25 -8.69 -7.82 -3.94
N VAL A 26 -7.35 -7.82 -3.95
CA VAL A 26 -6.54 -8.35 -2.84
C VAL A 26 -6.59 -7.46 -1.61
N LEU A 27 -6.65 -6.14 -1.79
CA LEU A 27 -6.78 -5.22 -0.66
C LEU A 27 -8.21 -5.08 -0.16
N GLU A 28 -9.22 -5.59 -0.88
CA GLU A 28 -10.64 -5.57 -0.45
C GLU A 28 -11.13 -4.17 -0.03
N GLY A 29 -10.71 -3.13 -0.75
CA GLY A 29 -11.04 -1.73 -0.45
C GLY A 29 -10.25 -1.10 0.69
N GLN A 30 -9.24 -1.80 1.25
CA GLN A 30 -8.27 -1.20 2.16
C GLN A 30 -7.37 -0.19 1.43
N PRO A 31 -6.84 0.81 2.14
CA PRO A 31 -5.90 1.78 1.57
C PRO A 31 -4.65 1.14 0.98
N ARG A 32 -4.09 1.76 -0.06
CA ARG A 32 -2.77 1.44 -0.61
C ARG A 32 -1.66 1.82 0.39
N SER A 33 -0.50 1.18 0.25
CA SER A 33 0.70 1.49 1.04
C SER A 33 1.07 2.97 1.01
N GLU A 34 0.94 3.62 -0.15
CA GLU A 34 1.18 5.06 -0.29
C GLU A 34 0.22 5.91 0.56
N GLN A 35 -1.04 5.50 0.67
CA GLN A 35 -2.02 6.23 1.47
C GLN A 35 -1.71 6.13 2.97
N TRP A 36 -1.31 4.94 3.44
CA TRP A 36 -0.83 4.72 4.80
C TRP A 36 0.39 5.60 5.12
N ARG A 37 1.34 5.68 4.19
CA ARG A 37 2.53 6.54 4.29
C ARG A 37 2.14 8.00 4.46
N GLN A 38 1.25 8.52 3.63
CA GLN A 38 0.81 9.91 3.70
C GLN A 38 0.18 10.25 5.05
N TRP A 39 -0.67 9.36 5.60
CA TRP A 39 -1.24 9.55 6.93
C TRP A 39 -0.18 9.49 8.03
N ARG A 40 0.78 8.55 7.93
CA ARG A 40 1.90 8.45 8.87
C ARG A 40 2.73 9.74 8.89
N GLU A 41 3.12 10.24 7.72
CA GLU A 41 3.93 11.46 7.57
C GLU A 41 3.21 12.69 8.15
N ALA A 42 1.90 12.81 7.93
CA ALA A 42 1.11 13.89 8.52
C ALA A 42 1.09 13.83 10.06
N LEU A 43 1.01 12.63 10.65
CA LEU A 43 1.11 12.46 12.11
C LEU A 43 2.53 12.72 12.63
N GLU A 44 3.56 12.34 11.89
CA GLU A 44 4.96 12.63 12.23
C GLU A 44 5.24 14.13 12.22
N GLU A 45 4.73 14.87 11.23
CA GLU A 45 4.83 16.32 11.20
C GLU A 45 4.15 16.96 12.43
N ARG A 46 2.96 16.47 12.79
CA ARG A 46 2.25 16.93 13.99
C ARG A 46 3.02 16.61 15.27
N LEU A 47 3.57 15.40 15.39
CA LEU A 47 4.40 14.99 16.52
C LEU A 47 5.62 15.90 16.67
N ASN A 48 6.31 16.20 15.57
CA ASN A 48 7.47 17.09 15.57
C ASN A 48 7.12 18.49 16.08
N LYS A 49 5.99 19.06 15.65
CA LYS A 49 5.50 20.35 16.17
C LYS A 49 5.25 20.32 17.68
N LEU A 50 4.63 19.25 18.20
CA LEU A 50 4.40 19.12 19.65
C LEU A 50 5.71 18.96 20.44
N LEU A 51 6.67 18.20 19.92
CA LEU A 51 7.99 18.05 20.52
C LEU A 51 8.75 19.38 20.55
N GLU A 52 8.64 20.20 19.51
CA GLU A 52 9.22 21.54 19.49
C GLU A 52 8.60 22.47 20.55
N LEU A 53 7.27 22.45 20.71
CA LEU A 53 6.58 23.21 21.75
C LEU A 53 7.04 22.78 23.14
N LYS A 54 7.10 21.46 23.38
CA LYS A 54 7.61 20.89 24.63
C LYS A 54 9.05 21.34 24.91
N ALA A 55 9.92 21.30 23.90
CA ALA A 55 11.33 21.71 24.02
C ALA A 55 11.49 23.21 24.33
N LYS A 56 10.58 24.05 23.83
CA LYS A 56 10.51 25.49 24.12
C LYS A 56 9.90 25.80 25.50
N GLY A 57 9.45 24.78 26.24
CA GLY A 57 8.76 24.96 27.53
C GLY A 57 7.38 25.60 27.39
N ILE A 58 6.82 25.61 26.17
CA ILE A 58 5.50 26.16 25.90
C ILE A 58 4.47 25.14 26.34
N ASN A 59 3.86 25.37 27.51
CA ASN A 59 2.82 24.50 28.04
C ASN A 59 1.43 24.96 27.56
N GLU A 60 1.19 24.86 26.25
CA GLU A 60 -0.10 25.16 25.63
C GLU A 60 -1.17 24.10 25.95
N PHE A 61 -0.75 22.89 26.31
CA PHE A 61 -1.63 21.74 26.53
C PHE A 61 -1.28 21.05 27.87
N PRO A 62 -2.22 20.99 28.83
CA PRO A 62 -1.98 20.30 30.11
C PRO A 62 -1.76 18.78 29.94
N ASP A 63 -2.17 18.22 28.80
CA ASP A 63 -2.08 16.81 28.40
C ASP A 63 -1.04 16.57 27.28
N LEU A 64 -0.06 17.47 27.10
CA LEU A 64 0.90 17.42 25.99
C LEU A 64 1.64 16.09 25.90
N ASP A 65 2.05 15.53 27.04
CA ASP A 65 2.80 14.28 27.10
C ASP A 65 1.96 13.07 26.70
N GLU A 66 0.70 13.04 27.12
CA GLU A 66 -0.24 11.99 26.75
C GLU A 66 -0.50 12.00 25.23
N ARG A 67 -0.69 13.19 24.65
CA ARG A 67 -0.86 13.35 23.19
C ARG A 67 0.36 12.94 22.40
N ILE A 68 1.56 13.21 22.90
CA ILE A 68 2.81 12.78 22.27
C ILE A 68 2.88 11.25 22.24
N GLU A 69 2.57 10.58 23.35
CA GLU A 69 2.58 9.11 23.42
C GLU A 69 1.46 8.48 22.57
N GLU A 70 0.29 9.11 22.50
CA GLU A 70 -0.79 8.68 21.61
C GLU A 70 -0.40 8.77 20.14
N LEU A 71 0.17 9.90 19.71
CA LEU A 71 0.66 10.07 18.33
C LEU A 71 1.74 9.04 17.98
N ARG A 72 2.68 8.77 18.90
CA ARG A 72 3.71 7.74 18.69
C ARG A 72 3.09 6.37 18.45
N ARG A 73 2.08 6.00 19.24
CA ARG A 73 1.36 4.72 19.05
C ARG A 73 0.67 4.66 17.69
N TYR A 74 -0.03 5.72 17.29
CA TYR A 74 -0.69 5.76 15.98
C TYR A 74 0.30 5.72 14.82
N ILE A 75 1.42 6.44 14.90
CA ILE A 75 2.48 6.39 13.89
C ILE A 75 3.03 4.97 13.77
N ALA A 76 3.25 4.27 14.89
CA ALA A 76 3.73 2.89 14.87
C ALA A 76 2.75 1.95 14.17
N VAL A 77 1.45 2.06 14.45
CA VAL A 77 0.40 1.29 13.77
C VAL A 77 0.38 1.58 12.27
N LEU A 78 0.34 2.86 11.88
CA LEU A 78 0.34 3.23 10.45
C LEU A 78 1.60 2.75 9.73
N ARG A 79 2.75 2.71 10.40
CA ARG A 79 3.98 2.18 9.84
C ARG A 79 3.91 0.67 9.60
N GLU A 80 3.30 -0.06 10.54
CA GLU A 80 3.09 -1.50 10.39
C GLU A 80 2.14 -1.79 9.21
N GLU A 81 1.01 -1.09 9.14
CA GLU A 81 0.05 -1.21 8.04
C GLU A 81 0.66 -0.84 6.68
N GLU A 82 1.48 0.23 6.62
CA GLU A 82 2.24 0.60 5.42
C GLU A 82 3.11 -0.56 4.93
N ILE A 83 3.90 -1.17 5.83
CA ILE A 83 4.84 -2.24 5.49
C ILE A 83 4.10 -3.51 5.05
N LEU A 84 3.05 -3.89 5.78
CA LEU A 84 2.25 -5.07 5.45
C LEU A 84 1.57 -4.91 4.08
N THR A 85 0.99 -3.74 3.84
CA THR A 85 0.33 -3.45 2.56
C THR A 85 1.35 -3.42 1.42
N GLU A 86 2.50 -2.75 1.60
CA GLU A 86 3.57 -2.71 0.58
C GLU A 86 4.05 -4.12 0.23
N PHE A 87 4.22 -4.99 1.22
CA PHE A 87 4.60 -6.38 1.00
C PHE A 87 3.56 -7.13 0.16
N VAL A 88 2.26 -6.98 0.47
CA VAL A 88 1.17 -7.60 -0.31
C VAL A 88 1.17 -7.09 -1.74
N GLU A 89 1.28 -5.78 -1.96
CA GLU A 89 1.32 -5.23 -3.31
C GLU A 89 2.56 -5.72 -4.10
N GLN A 90 3.72 -5.83 -3.45
CA GLN A 90 4.92 -6.40 -4.05
C GLN A 90 4.74 -7.88 -4.45
N GLN A 91 4.03 -8.67 -3.65
CA GLN A 91 3.71 -10.05 -4.00
C GLN A 91 2.84 -10.16 -5.26
N VAL A 92 1.82 -9.30 -5.39
CA VAL A 92 0.98 -9.25 -6.60
C VAL A 92 1.82 -8.91 -7.83
N ARG A 93 2.67 -7.88 -7.74
CA ARG A 93 3.60 -7.49 -8.82
C ARG A 93 4.55 -8.62 -9.18
N MET A 94 5.09 -9.33 -8.19
CA MET A 94 5.98 -10.48 -8.41
C MET A 94 5.26 -11.64 -9.13
N VAL A 95 4.04 -11.98 -8.72
CA VAL A 95 3.27 -13.08 -9.33
C VAL A 95 2.96 -12.76 -10.79
N LEU A 96 2.53 -11.52 -11.08
CA LEU A 96 2.32 -11.08 -12.46
C LEU A 96 3.62 -11.09 -13.27
N GLY A 97 4.72 -10.60 -12.70
CA GLY A 97 6.03 -10.64 -13.35
C GLY A 97 6.47 -12.07 -13.71
N LYS A 98 6.27 -13.03 -12.80
CA LYS A 98 6.54 -14.46 -13.06
C LYS A 98 5.64 -15.01 -14.17
N ALA A 99 4.36 -14.64 -14.20
CA ALA A 99 3.43 -15.07 -15.23
C ALA A 99 3.83 -14.51 -16.62
N ARG A 100 4.19 -13.23 -16.69
CA ARG A 100 4.72 -12.58 -17.91
C ARG A 100 5.96 -13.29 -18.43
N LEU A 101 6.92 -13.56 -17.54
CA LEU A 101 8.17 -14.25 -17.92
C LEU A 101 7.88 -15.65 -18.48
N LYS A 102 6.95 -16.40 -17.87
CA LYS A 102 6.57 -17.73 -18.34
C LYS A 102 5.89 -17.69 -19.71
N GLN A 103 5.05 -16.68 -19.97
CA GLN A 103 4.41 -16.48 -21.27
C GLN A 103 5.46 -16.22 -22.36
N GLN A 104 6.39 -15.28 -22.12
CA GLN A 104 7.47 -14.96 -23.06
C GLN A 104 8.34 -16.18 -23.37
N LEU A 105 8.74 -16.93 -22.34
CA LEU A 105 9.52 -18.15 -22.54
C LEU A 105 8.71 -19.22 -23.29
N GLY A 106 7.42 -19.39 -22.99
CA GLY A 106 6.56 -20.35 -23.70
C GLY A 106 6.40 -20.03 -25.19
N ASP A 107 6.22 -18.74 -25.51
CA ASP A 107 6.10 -18.25 -26.89
C ASP A 107 7.42 -18.43 -27.69
N GLU A 108 8.58 -18.38 -27.04
CA GLU A 108 9.89 -18.64 -27.67
C GLU A 108 10.08 -20.11 -28.10
N TRP A 109 9.40 -21.08 -27.49
CA TRP A 109 9.52 -22.51 -27.83
C TRP A 109 8.53 -22.98 -28.90
N GLU A 110 7.43 -22.27 -29.15
CA GLU A 110 6.45 -22.62 -30.20
C GLU A 110 6.79 -21.99 -31.58
N GLY A 111 7.84 -21.17 -31.65
CA GLY A 111 8.30 -20.47 -32.87
C GLY A 111 9.47 -21.12 -33.63
N LEU A 112 9.92 -22.33 -33.23
CA LEU A 112 10.97 -23.13 -33.89
C LEU A 112 10.41 -24.46 -34.42
#